data_AF-A0A7S0HZ19-F1
#
_entry.id   AF-A0A7S0HZ19-F1
#
_cell.length_a   1.000
_cell.length_b   1.000
_cell.length_c   1.000
_cell.angle_alpha   90.00
_cell.angle_beta   90.00
_cell.angle_gamma   90.00
#
_symmetry.space_group_name_H-M   'P 1'
#
loop_
_entity.id
_entity.type
_entity.pdbx_description
1 polymer ?
#
loop_
_entity_poly.entity_id
_entity_poly.type
_entity_poly.pdbx_seq_one_letter_code
_entity_poly.pdbx_strand_id
1 'polypeptide(L)'
;KGGAFIGLLDIFGFEIFESNSLEQLLINYTNEQLQAIFNEIIFNAAQQENLAEGIPADAFDAETVTNQAVLQLFSTPRKGLFSLLNEECVFPQGSDATFTLKLFKEHKDNPRLTRPASGDLSVAPDAGFCVAHYAGTVTYTAQGFLTKNKDPPSE
;
A
#
# COMPACT_ATOMS: atom_id res chain seq x y z
N LYS A 1 27.56 -17.00 21.85
CA LYS A 1 27.35 -17.84 20.66
C LYS A 1 25.85 -17.86 20.38
N GLY A 2 25.38 -17.17 19.33
CA GLY A 2 23.98 -17.28 18.92
C GLY A 2 23.80 -18.57 18.13
N GLY A 3 22.87 -19.44 18.56
CA GLY A 3 22.50 -20.63 17.78
C GLY A 3 21.73 -20.23 16.52
N ALA A 4 21.70 -21.12 15.52
CA ALA A 4 20.81 -20.96 14.37
C ALA A 4 19.34 -21.06 14.84
N PHE A 5 18.44 -20.31 14.19
CA PHE A 5 17.00 -20.38 14.43
C PHE A 5 16.24 -20.54 13.11
N ILE A 6 15.06 -21.15 13.18
CA ILE A 6 14.11 -21.25 12.08
C ILE A 6 12.86 -20.48 12.52
N GLY A 7 12.48 -19.48 11.74
CA GLY A 7 11.26 -18.70 11.94
C GLY A 7 10.18 -19.12 10.95
N LEU A 8 8.93 -19.18 11.43
CA LEU A 8 7.75 -19.34 10.59
C LEU A 8 6.91 -18.07 10.73
N LEU A 9 6.55 -17.46 9.60
CA LEU A 9 5.68 -16.29 9.55
C LEU A 9 4.30 -16.74 9.08
N ASP A 10 3.29 -16.49 9.91
CA ASP A 10 1.88 -16.71 9.60
C ASP A 10 1.13 -15.39 9.77
N ILE A 11 0.47 -14.94 8.70
CA ILE A 11 -0.19 -13.63 8.61
C ILE A 11 -1.40 -13.71 7.67
N PHE A 12 -2.24 -12.69 7.69
CA PHE A 12 -3.31 -12.52 6.71
C PHE A 12 -2.75 -12.30 5.30
N GLY A 13 -3.32 -13.01 4.33
CA GLY A 13 -3.08 -12.76 2.90
C GLY A 13 -3.78 -11.49 2.42
N PHE A 14 -3.61 -11.18 1.13
CA PHE A 14 -4.23 -10.03 0.49
C PHE A 14 -5.77 -10.13 0.51
N GLU A 15 -6.46 -9.05 0.89
CA GLU A 15 -7.92 -9.00 1.06
C GLU A 15 -8.57 -8.05 0.04
N ILE A 16 -9.60 -8.54 -0.65
CA ILE A 16 -10.45 -7.73 -1.54
C ILE A 16 -11.92 -8.09 -1.26
N PHE A 17 -12.63 -7.20 -0.57
CA PHE A 17 -14.04 -7.36 -0.26
C PHE A 17 -14.91 -6.33 -0.99
N GLU A 18 -16.23 -6.49 -0.88
CA GLU A 18 -17.19 -5.50 -1.37
C GLU A 18 -17.05 -4.15 -0.67
N SER A 19 -16.60 -4.13 0.60
CA SER A 19 -16.33 -2.90 1.35
C SER A 19 -15.03 -3.05 2.13
N ASN A 20 -14.02 -2.25 1.79
CA ASN A 20 -12.70 -2.28 2.39
C ASN A 20 -12.47 -1.00 3.20
N SER A 21 -12.08 -1.11 4.47
CA SER A 21 -11.80 0.03 5.35
C SER A 21 -10.30 0.11 5.70
N LEU A 22 -9.95 0.86 6.74
CA LEU A 22 -8.57 1.09 7.15
C LEU A 22 -7.85 -0.22 7.48
N GLU A 23 -8.54 -1.20 8.05
CA GLU A 23 -7.99 -2.51 8.42
C GLU A 23 -7.52 -3.27 7.18
N GLN A 24 -8.36 -3.38 6.15
CA GLN A 24 -7.97 -3.98 4.86
C GLN A 24 -6.82 -3.22 4.21
N LEU A 25 -6.83 -1.87 4.28
CA LEU A 25 -5.74 -1.06 3.75
C LEU A 25 -4.40 -1.40 4.40
N LEU A 26 -4.39 -1.57 5.73
CA LEU A 26 -3.20 -1.93 6.49
C LEU A 26 -2.74 -3.37 6.19
N ILE A 27 -3.66 -4.34 6.11
CA ILE A 27 -3.36 -5.73 5.72
C ILE A 27 -2.75 -5.77 4.32
N ASN A 28 -3.36 -5.07 3.36
CA ASN A 28 -2.88 -5.03 1.98
C ASN A 28 -1.55 -4.29 1.85
N TYR A 29 -1.33 -3.22 2.61
CA TYR A 29 -0.02 -2.56 2.70
C TYR A 29 1.07 -3.50 3.26
N THR A 30 0.76 -4.30 4.30
CA THR A 30 1.69 -5.31 4.79
C THR A 30 2.02 -6.34 3.72
N ASN A 31 1.02 -6.80 2.95
CA ASN A 31 1.24 -7.71 1.83
C ASN A 31 2.08 -7.07 0.71
N GLU A 32 1.92 -5.77 0.41
CA GLU A 32 2.79 -5.05 -0.53
C GLU A 32 4.26 -5.02 -0.06
N GLN A 33 4.50 -4.80 1.23
CA GLN A 33 5.86 -4.82 1.78
C GLN A 33 6.50 -6.20 1.67
N LEU A 34 5.72 -7.26 1.91
CA LEU A 34 6.18 -8.63 1.74
C LEU A 34 6.40 -8.99 0.28
N GLN A 35 5.56 -8.50 -0.63
CA GLN A 35 5.76 -8.67 -2.06
C GLN A 35 7.06 -7.99 -2.52
N ALA A 36 7.41 -6.82 -1.98
CA ALA A 36 8.67 -6.16 -2.29
C ALA A 36 9.88 -6.99 -1.82
N ILE A 37 9.83 -7.53 -0.60
CA ILE A 37 10.86 -8.43 -0.06
C ILE A 37 10.98 -9.69 -0.92
N PHE A 38 9.84 -10.30 -1.30
CA PHE A 38 9.81 -11.47 -2.17
C PHE A 38 10.46 -11.18 -3.52
N ASN A 39 10.07 -10.08 -4.17
CA ASN A 39 10.63 -9.66 -5.45
C ASN A 39 12.15 -9.45 -5.37
N GLU A 40 12.64 -8.81 -4.31
CA GLU A 40 14.08 -8.61 -4.09
C GLU A 40 14.83 -9.94 -3.93
N ILE A 41 14.32 -10.85 -3.11
CA ILE A 41 14.95 -12.17 -2.87
C ILE A 41 15.02 -12.97 -4.18
N ILE A 42 13.90 -13.07 -4.91
CA ILE A 42 13.82 -13.84 -6.15
C ILE A 42 14.71 -13.23 -7.22
N PHE A 43 14.71 -11.90 -7.36
CA PHE A 43 15.55 -11.22 -8.34
C PHE A 43 17.05 -11.42 -8.05
N ASN A 44 17.46 -11.32 -6.78
CA ASN A 44 18.84 -11.56 -6.39
C ASN A 44 19.26 -13.03 -6.64
N ALA A 45 18.38 -13.99 -6.34
CA ALA A 45 18.65 -15.40 -6.60
C ALA A 45 18.80 -15.67 -8.11
N ALA A 46 17.90 -15.14 -8.94
CA ALA A 46 17.95 -15.30 -10.39
C ALA A 46 19.22 -14.68 -11.00
N GLN A 47 19.66 -13.51 -10.52
CA GLN A 47 20.91 -12.92 -10.97
C GLN A 47 22.13 -13.78 -10.62
N GLN A 48 22.16 -14.37 -9.42
CA GLN A 48 23.26 -15.26 -9.01
C GLN A 48 23.33 -16.52 -9.87
N GLU A 49 22.18 -17.10 -10.21
CA GLU A 49 22.08 -18.26 -11.10
C GLU A 49 22.54 -17.92 -12.52
N ASN A 50 22.04 -16.81 -13.09
CA ASN A 50 22.48 -16.33 -14.40
C ASN A 50 24.00 -16.11 -14.47
N LEU A 51 24.60 -15.50 -13.44
CA LEU A 51 26.05 -15.31 -13.36
C LEU A 51 26.80 -16.64 -13.29
N ALA A 52 26.28 -17.63 -12.56
CA ALA A 52 26.87 -18.96 -12.47
C ALA A 52 26.81 -19.72 -13.81
N GLU A 53 25.76 -19.48 -14.60
CA GLU A 53 25.56 -20.08 -15.92
C GLU A 53 26.23 -19.30 -17.07
N GLY A 54 26.79 -18.12 -16.78
CA GLY A 54 27.41 -17.24 -17.79
C GLY A 54 26.40 -16.53 -18.69
N ILE A 55 25.15 -16.40 -18.24
CA ILE A 55 24.09 -15.66 -18.92
C ILE A 55 24.30 -14.14 -18.69
N PRO A 56 24.23 -13.29 -19.74
CA PRO A 56 24.35 -11.85 -19.59
C PRO A 56 23.29 -11.25 -18.64
N ALA A 57 23.72 -10.28 -17.81
CA ALA A 57 22.91 -9.68 -16.74
C ALA A 57 21.70 -8.86 -17.23
N ASP A 58 21.67 -8.55 -18.53
CA ASP A 58 20.69 -7.77 -19.26
C ASP A 58 19.41 -8.56 -19.64
N ALA A 59 19.28 -9.80 -19.18
CA ALA A 59 18.13 -10.66 -19.48
C ALA A 59 16.84 -10.32 -18.68
N PHE A 60 16.92 -9.56 -17.57
CA PHE A 60 15.77 -9.29 -16.71
C PHE A 60 15.70 -7.84 -16.23
N ASP A 61 14.58 -7.17 -16.52
CA ASP A 61 14.32 -5.79 -16.12
C ASP A 61 13.55 -5.74 -14.79
N ALA A 62 14.27 -5.44 -13.71
CA ALA A 62 13.71 -5.32 -12.37
C ALA A 62 12.64 -4.22 -12.24
N GLU A 63 12.67 -3.19 -13.09
CA GLU A 63 11.68 -2.11 -13.05
C GLU A 63 10.28 -2.58 -13.49
N THR A 64 10.19 -3.66 -14.27
CA THR A 64 8.90 -4.19 -14.75
C THR A 64 8.17 -5.04 -13.72
N VAL A 65 8.88 -5.56 -12.70
CA VAL A 65 8.34 -6.50 -11.71
C VAL A 65 8.16 -5.86 -10.34
N THR A 66 8.67 -4.64 -10.16
CA THR A 66 8.68 -3.97 -8.86
C THR A 66 7.36 -3.29 -8.50
N ASN A 67 6.97 -3.37 -7.22
CA ASN A 67 5.80 -2.70 -6.65
C ASN A 67 6.16 -1.41 -5.89
N GLN A 68 7.38 -0.90 -6.05
CA GLN A 68 7.87 0.30 -5.34
C GLN A 68 6.98 1.53 -5.53
N ALA A 69 6.37 1.72 -6.71
CA ALA A 69 5.48 2.84 -6.96
C ALA A 69 4.26 2.86 -6.00
N VAL A 70 3.72 1.69 -5.66
CA VAL A 70 2.60 1.56 -4.71
C VAL A 70 3.09 1.83 -3.29
N LEU A 71 4.25 1.28 -2.91
CA LEU A 71 4.83 1.54 -1.59
C LEU A 71 5.13 3.02 -1.36
N GLN A 72 5.66 3.71 -2.38
CA GLN A 72 5.87 5.15 -2.33
C GLN A 72 4.57 5.93 -2.14
N LEU A 73 3.46 5.55 -2.78
CA LEU A 73 2.15 6.15 -2.51
C LEU A 73 1.79 6.08 -1.01
N PHE A 74 2.08 4.96 -0.34
CA PHE A 74 1.78 4.79 1.09
C PHE A 74 2.74 5.54 2.01
N SER A 75 4.04 5.32 1.85
CA SER A 75 5.05 5.62 2.88
C SER A 75 5.98 6.79 2.54
N THR A 76 5.73 7.54 1.45
CA THR A 76 6.54 8.73 1.14
C THR A 76 6.49 9.70 2.33
N PRO A 77 7.64 10.16 2.87
CA PRO A 77 7.65 11.09 3.99
C PRO A 77 6.88 12.37 3.67
N ARG A 78 5.97 12.80 4.57
CA ARG A 78 5.13 14.01 4.49
C ARG A 78 4.06 14.00 3.40
N LYS A 79 4.23 13.22 2.33
CA LYS A 79 3.33 13.22 1.17
C LYS A 79 2.59 11.90 0.97
N GLY A 80 3.06 10.82 1.57
CA GLY A 80 2.45 9.51 1.47
C GLY A 80 1.10 9.45 2.18
N LEU A 81 0.27 8.49 1.77
CA LEU A 81 -1.08 8.29 2.29
C LEU A 81 -1.13 8.32 3.82
N PHE A 82 -0.22 7.59 4.49
CA PHE A 82 -0.21 7.54 5.96
C PHE A 82 0.20 8.87 6.60
N SER A 83 1.10 9.63 5.97
CA SER A 83 1.48 10.96 6.46
C SER A 83 0.30 11.92 6.35
N LEU A 84 -0.39 11.92 5.22
CA LEU A 84 -1.56 12.78 5.00
C LEU A 84 -2.72 12.41 5.95
N LEU A 85 -2.95 11.11 6.20
CA LEU A 85 -3.94 10.64 7.17
C LEU A 85 -3.61 11.12 8.59
N ASN A 86 -2.34 10.99 9.00
CA ASN A 86 -1.90 11.43 10.32
C ASN A 86 -2.04 12.95 10.50
N GLU A 87 -1.71 13.74 9.47
CA GLU A 87 -1.91 15.20 9.48
C GLU A 87 -3.39 15.58 9.66
N GLU A 88 -4.30 14.89 8.98
CA GLU A 88 -5.73 15.14 9.10
C GLU A 88 -6.29 14.71 10.47
N CYS A 89 -5.69 13.71 11.11
CA CYS A 89 -6.07 13.33 12.48
C CYS A 89 -5.80 14.45 13.51
N VAL A 90 -4.72 15.22 13.33
CA VAL A 90 -4.35 16.32 14.22
C VAL A 90 -4.91 17.68 13.80
N PHE A 91 -5.45 17.79 12.58
CA PHE A 91 -6.04 19.03 12.08
C PHE A 91 -7.37 19.33 12.79
N PRO A 92 -7.57 20.54 13.36
CA PRO A 92 -8.77 20.86 14.14
C PRO A 92 -10.10 20.69 13.39
N GLN A 93 -10.07 20.81 12.06
CA GLN A 93 -11.22 20.62 11.17
C GLN A 93 -11.03 19.42 10.22
N GLY A 94 -10.16 18.48 10.60
CA GLY A 94 -9.88 17.28 9.82
C GLY A 94 -11.10 16.35 9.77
N SER A 95 -11.37 15.82 8.59
CA SER A 95 -12.45 14.87 8.31
C SER A 95 -11.99 13.84 7.28
N ASP A 96 -12.71 12.73 7.16
CA ASP A 96 -12.43 11.72 6.14
C ASP A 96 -12.51 12.32 4.71
N ALA A 97 -13.40 13.28 4.49
CA ALA A 97 -13.54 13.98 3.21
C ALA A 97 -12.38 14.94 2.93
N THR A 98 -11.89 15.68 3.93
CA THR A 98 -10.71 16.54 3.74
C THR A 98 -9.45 15.72 3.52
N PHE A 99 -9.35 14.54 4.13
CA PHE A 99 -8.31 13.55 3.85
C PHE A 99 -8.34 13.08 2.38
N THR A 100 -9.47 12.61 1.86
CA THR A 100 -9.54 12.15 0.46
C THR A 100 -9.24 13.28 -0.52
N LEU A 101 -9.74 14.49 -0.26
CA LEU A 101 -9.42 15.68 -1.08
C LEU A 101 -7.92 16.00 -1.07
N LYS A 102 -7.27 15.97 0.10
CA LYS A 102 -5.83 16.21 0.24
C LYS A 102 -5.02 15.12 -0.46
N LEU A 103 -5.42 13.85 -0.32
CA LEU A 103 -4.79 12.71 -0.99
C LEU A 103 -4.78 12.86 -2.51
N PHE A 104 -5.93 13.18 -3.13
CA PHE A 104 -6.02 13.41 -4.57
C PHE A 104 -5.32 14.69 -5.04
N LYS A 105 -5.23 15.72 -4.19
CA LYS A 105 -4.48 16.93 -4.50
C LYS A 105 -2.97 16.64 -4.58
N GLU A 106 -2.44 15.86 -3.64
CA GLU A 106 -1.02 15.52 -3.59
C GLU A 106 -0.61 14.52 -4.67
N HIS A 107 -1.47 13.53 -4.97
CA HIS A 107 -1.16 12.40 -5.87
C HIS A 107 -1.95 12.43 -7.19
N LYS A 108 -2.31 13.61 -7.69
CA LYS A 108 -3.19 13.77 -8.87
C LYS A 108 -2.75 13.00 -10.13
N ASP A 109 -1.44 12.83 -10.31
CA ASP A 109 -0.83 12.21 -11.50
C ASP A 109 -0.31 10.78 -11.20
N ASN A 110 -0.60 10.23 -10.00
CA ASN A 110 -0.12 8.92 -9.61
C ASN A 110 -1.02 7.82 -10.22
N PRO A 111 -0.51 6.97 -11.13
CA PRO A 111 -1.32 5.94 -11.80
C PRO A 111 -1.81 4.85 -10.84
N ARG A 112 -1.24 4.77 -9.63
CA ARG A 112 -1.66 3.81 -8.59
C ARG A 112 -2.83 4.31 -7.76
N LEU A 113 -3.23 5.58 -7.87
CA LEU A 113 -4.33 6.16 -7.13
C LEU A 113 -5.41 6.67 -8.09
N THR A 114 -6.63 6.15 -7.97
CA THR A 114 -7.77 6.58 -8.79
C THR A 114 -9.01 6.80 -7.93
N ARG A 115 -10.00 7.52 -8.46
CA ARG A 115 -11.31 7.65 -7.82
C ARG A 115 -12.15 6.40 -8.10
N PRO A 116 -13.08 6.04 -7.19
CA PRO A 116 -14.08 5.01 -7.48
C PRO A 116 -14.83 5.32 -8.79
N ALA A 117 -15.10 4.29 -9.58
CA ALA A 117 -15.85 4.45 -10.82
C ALA A 117 -17.27 4.95 -10.52
N SER A 118 -17.87 5.73 -11.41
CA SER A 118 -19.21 6.31 -11.21
C SER A 118 -20.36 5.29 -11.04
N GLY A 119 -20.10 4.01 -11.31
CA GLY A 119 -21.04 2.90 -11.10
C GLY A 119 -20.64 1.95 -9.96
N ASP A 120 -19.59 2.27 -9.21
CA ASP A 120 -19.20 1.52 -8.02
C ASP A 120 -20.16 1.87 -6.87
N LEU A 121 -20.99 0.92 -6.47
CA LEU A 121 -21.97 1.10 -5.40
C LEU A 121 -21.39 0.84 -4.01
N SER A 122 -20.14 0.34 -3.92
CA SER A 122 -19.48 0.09 -2.63
C SER A 122 -19.17 1.38 -1.88
N VAL A 123 -18.95 2.48 -2.60
CA VAL A 123 -18.46 3.75 -2.05
C VAL A 123 -18.96 4.92 -2.90
N ALA A 124 -19.42 5.99 -2.24
CA ALA A 124 -19.72 7.24 -2.93
C ALA A 124 -18.45 7.84 -3.57
N PRO A 125 -18.50 8.42 -4.79
CA PRO A 125 -17.31 8.85 -5.55
C PRO A 125 -16.35 9.81 -4.83
N ASP A 126 -16.84 10.55 -3.84
CA ASP A 126 -16.12 11.50 -2.99
C ASP A 126 -15.74 10.96 -1.61
N ALA A 127 -16.25 9.78 -1.23
CA ALA A 127 -16.07 9.16 0.08
C ALA A 127 -14.97 8.07 0.12
N GLY A 128 -14.22 7.87 -0.97
CA GLY A 128 -13.13 6.90 -0.98
C GLY A 128 -12.18 7.03 -2.16
N PHE A 129 -11.34 6.01 -2.33
CA PHE A 129 -10.26 5.98 -3.29
C PHE A 129 -9.92 4.54 -3.66
N CYS A 130 -9.32 4.36 -4.84
CA CYS A 130 -8.88 3.06 -5.34
C CYS A 130 -7.35 3.04 -5.42
N VAL A 131 -6.75 1.95 -4.94
CA VAL A 131 -5.30 1.72 -5.05
C VAL A 131 -5.03 0.52 -5.94
N ALA A 132 -4.15 0.67 -6.92
CA ALA A 132 -3.73 -0.41 -7.82
C ALA A 132 -2.56 -1.20 -7.20
N HIS A 133 -2.89 -2.23 -6.43
CA HIS A 133 -1.94 -3.12 -5.76
C HIS A 133 -1.32 -4.15 -6.70
N TYR A 134 -0.32 -4.91 -6.23
CA TYR A 134 0.25 -6.03 -7.00
C TYR A 134 -0.78 -7.12 -7.33
N ALA A 135 -1.76 -7.33 -6.45
CA ALA A 135 -2.80 -8.35 -6.59
C ALA A 135 -4.08 -7.86 -7.29
N GLY A 136 -4.18 -6.56 -7.59
CA GLY A 136 -5.34 -5.95 -8.24
C GLY A 136 -5.72 -4.58 -7.68
N THR A 137 -6.71 -3.94 -8.29
CA THR A 137 -7.22 -2.66 -7.78
C THR A 137 -8.24 -2.89 -6.67
N VAL A 138 -8.06 -2.20 -5.53
CA VAL A 138 -8.96 -2.28 -4.38
C VAL A 138 -9.57 -0.92 -4.12
N THR A 139 -10.90 -0.87 -3.97
CA THR A 139 -11.65 0.32 -3.55
C THR A 139 -11.73 0.36 -2.03
N TYR A 140 -11.29 1.46 -1.42
CA TYR A 140 -11.38 1.71 0.02
C TYR A 140 -12.36 2.84 0.31
N THR A 141 -13.24 2.62 1.30
CA THR A 141 -14.04 3.70 1.89
C THR A 141 -13.18 4.44 2.90
N ALA A 142 -13.06 5.77 2.76
CA ALA A 142 -12.35 6.59 3.73
C ALA A 142 -13.19 6.84 4.99
N GLN A 143 -14.47 6.47 4.98
CA GLN A 143 -15.37 6.68 6.11
C GLN A 143 -14.83 6.01 7.39
N GLY A 144 -14.67 6.82 8.44
CA GLY A 144 -14.16 6.39 9.73
C GLY A 144 -12.63 6.23 9.81
N PHE A 145 -11.88 6.57 8.76
CA PHE A 145 -10.41 6.47 8.77
C PHE A 145 -9.79 7.30 9.89
N LEU A 146 -10.18 8.58 10.03
CA LEU A 146 -9.63 9.44 11.06
C LEU A 146 -9.96 8.92 12.45
N THR A 147 -11.18 8.42 12.67
CA THR A 147 -11.57 7.86 13.97
C THR A 147 -10.77 6.61 14.30
N LYS A 148 -10.58 5.71 13.34
CA LYS A 148 -9.81 4.47 13.51
C LYS A 148 -8.31 4.69 13.66
N ASN A 149 -7.78 5.75 13.04
CA ASN A 149 -6.36 6.10 13.09
C ASN A 149 -5.99 6.98 14.31
N LYS A 150 -6.96 7.60 14.97
CA LYS A 150 -6.72 8.31 16.23
C LYS A 150 -6.52 7.29 17.35
N ASP A 151 -5.37 7.34 18.01
CA ASP A 151 -5.17 6.59 19.24
C ASP A 151 -6.25 6.99 20.25
N PRO A 152 -6.88 6.03 20.95
CA PRO A 152 -7.74 6.37 22.08
C PRO A 152 -6.91 7.16 23.10
N PRO A 153 -7.47 8.20 23.73
CA PRO A 153 -6.76 8.90 24.79
C PRO A 153 -6.33 7.87 25.84
N SER A 154 -5.04 7.86 26.16
CA SER A 154 -4.51 7.04 27.24
C SER A 154 -5.31 7.34 28.52
N GLU A 155 -5.89 6.30 29.12
CA GLU A 155 -6.48 6.37 30.47
C GLU A 155 -5.45 6.80 31.52
#